data_AF-A0A1T5C8I8-F1
#
_entry.id   AF-A0A1T5C8I8-F1
#
_cell.length_a   1.000
_cell.length_b   1.000
_cell.length_c   1.000
_cell.angle_alpha   90.00
_cell.angle_beta   90.00
_cell.angle_gamma   90.00
#
_symmetry.space_group_name_H-M   'P 1'
#
loop_
_entity.id
_entity.type
_entity.pdbx_description
1 polymer ?
#
loop_
_entity_poly.entity_id
_entity_poly.type
_entity_poly.pdbx_seq_one_letter_code
_entity_poly.pdbx_strand_id
1 'polypeptide(L)'
;MKKNFLLYMILAALCLTSCHEISHPYVDTLYMKGTDREKERAEAMVNLYQHYMNSDKDKEVYEVISESNGRFILNYVPALKLLTLSGDPGSGWSNQFKNVDEATLQRLIDENITFQNLEEVGTIGSQFDDVLKVNRPMYSVKTNWR
;
A
#
# COMPACT_ATOMS: atom_id res chain seq x y z
N MET A 1 -40.85 -10.34 43.48
CA MET A 1 -39.76 -9.43 43.06
C MET A 1 -38.44 -10.13 42.63
N LYS A 2 -38.40 -11.45 42.35
CA LYS A 2 -37.14 -12.15 42.01
C LYS A 2 -36.92 -12.41 40.50
N LYS A 3 -37.97 -12.38 39.67
CA LYS A 3 -37.87 -12.66 38.22
C LYS A 3 -37.22 -11.52 37.41
N ASN A 4 -37.38 -10.27 37.85
CA ASN A 4 -36.86 -9.11 37.10
C ASN A 4 -35.34 -8.96 37.30
N PHE A 5 -34.80 -9.41 38.43
CA PHE A 5 -33.36 -9.31 38.74
C PHE A 5 -32.49 -10.18 37.82
N LEU A 6 -32.98 -11.38 37.47
CA LEU A 6 -32.28 -12.28 36.54
C LEU A 6 -32.21 -11.68 35.12
N LEU A 7 -33.26 -10.98 34.69
CA LEU A 7 -33.32 -10.32 33.40
C LEU A 7 -32.29 -9.17 33.29
N TYR A 8 -32.15 -8.38 34.37
CA TYR A 8 -31.15 -7.30 34.43
C TYR A 8 -29.71 -7.85 34.46
N MET A 9 -29.47 -8.99 35.11
CA MET A 9 -28.15 -9.65 35.12
C MET A 9 -27.76 -10.19 33.74
N ILE A 10 -28.69 -10.78 33.00
CA ILE A 10 -28.44 -11.27 31.62
C ILE A 10 -28.19 -10.09 30.68
N LEU A 11 -28.95 -9.01 30.81
CA LEU A 11 -28.76 -7.81 29.99
C LEU A 11 -27.41 -7.13 30.27
N ALA A 12 -27.00 -7.08 31.55
CA ALA A 12 -25.69 -6.54 31.94
C ALA A 12 -24.52 -7.40 31.44
N ALA A 13 -24.66 -8.73 31.44
CA ALA A 13 -23.64 -9.64 30.92
C ALA A 13 -23.48 -9.53 29.39
N LEU A 14 -24.56 -9.27 28.65
CA LEU A 14 -24.53 -9.05 27.20
C LEU A 14 -23.90 -7.70 26.79
N CYS A 15 -23.84 -6.72 27.70
CA CYS A 15 -23.17 -5.44 27.45
C CYS A 15 -21.65 -5.47 27.69
N LEU A 16 -21.11 -6.55 28.29
CA LEU A 16 -19.67 -6.68 28.58
C LEU A 16 -18.88 -7.37 27.45
N THR A 17 -19.56 -7.94 26.44
CA THR A 17 -18.93 -8.31 25.16
C THR A 17 -18.81 -7.08 24.27
N SER A 18 -18.23 -6.02 24.80
CA SER A 18 -17.63 -4.96 23.99
C SER A 18 -16.43 -5.60 23.32
N CYS A 19 -16.62 -6.09 22.09
CA CYS A 19 -15.52 -6.45 21.22
C CYS A 19 -14.54 -5.28 21.21
N HIS A 20 -13.32 -5.51 21.70
CA HIS A 20 -12.18 -4.70 21.33
C HIS A 20 -11.97 -4.95 19.83
N GLU A 21 -12.66 -4.20 18.97
CA GLU A 21 -12.28 -4.08 17.57
C GLU A 21 -10.93 -3.39 17.56
N ILE A 22 -9.87 -4.20 17.52
CA ILE A 22 -8.58 -3.74 17.02
C ILE A 22 -8.83 -3.49 15.54
N SER A 23 -9.20 -2.26 15.19
CA SER A 23 -9.32 -1.87 13.79
C SER A 23 -7.91 -1.85 13.21
N HIS A 24 -7.54 -2.93 12.54
CA HIS A 24 -6.33 -2.94 11.75
C HIS A 24 -6.53 -1.92 10.61
N PRO A 25 -5.68 -0.89 10.47
CA PRO A 25 -5.83 0.08 9.41
C PRO A 25 -5.76 -0.64 8.06
N TYR A 26 -6.57 -0.20 7.09
CA TYR A 26 -6.61 -0.79 5.74
C TYR A 26 -5.27 -0.72 5.00
N VAL A 27 -4.43 0.24 5.38
CA VAL A 27 -3.14 0.54 4.76
C VAL A 27 -2.05 0.39 5.82
N ASP A 28 -1.05 -0.44 5.54
CA ASP A 28 0.18 -0.53 6.33
C ASP A 28 1.30 0.21 5.61
N THR A 29 1.85 1.23 6.26
CA THR A 29 2.72 2.23 5.63
C THR A 29 4.11 2.26 6.25
N LEU A 30 5.12 2.12 5.40
CA LEU A 30 6.51 2.43 5.70
C LEU A 30 6.83 3.87 5.27
N TYR A 31 7.25 4.69 6.23
CA TYR A 31 7.70 6.06 5.98
C TYR A 31 9.22 6.10 5.82
N MET A 32 9.68 6.48 4.63
CA MET A 32 11.09 6.75 4.36
C MET A 32 11.49 8.09 4.95
N LYS A 33 12.63 8.11 5.65
CA LYS A 33 13.21 9.29 6.30
C LYS A 33 14.63 9.50 5.83
N GLY A 34 14.78 10.06 4.64
CA GLY A 34 16.06 10.39 4.02
C GLY A 34 16.15 11.86 3.62
N THR A 35 17.38 12.31 3.37
CA THR A 35 17.65 13.66 2.85
C THR A 35 17.97 13.66 1.36
N ASP A 36 18.06 12.50 0.71
CA ASP A 36 18.45 12.36 -0.69
C ASP A 36 17.28 11.79 -1.50
N ARG A 37 16.74 12.62 -2.41
CA ARG A 37 15.61 12.27 -3.28
C ARG A 37 15.93 11.10 -4.20
N GLU A 38 17.13 11.10 -4.81
CA GLU A 38 17.49 10.08 -5.80
C GLU A 38 17.65 8.73 -5.12
N LYS A 39 18.32 8.73 -3.95
CA LYS A 39 18.47 7.53 -3.14
C LYS A 39 17.12 6.96 -2.70
N GLU A 40 16.22 7.79 -2.15
CA GLU A 40 14.91 7.31 -1.71
C GLU A 40 14.10 6.69 -2.85
N ARG A 41 14.15 7.30 -4.05
CA ARG A 41 13.45 6.79 -5.24
C ARG A 41 14.08 5.51 -5.81
N ALA A 42 15.40 5.37 -5.71
CA ALA A 42 16.11 4.15 -6.09
C ALA A 42 15.76 2.99 -5.15
N GLU A 43 15.62 3.26 -3.85
CA GLU A 43 15.34 2.24 -2.84
C GLU A 43 13.82 1.97 -2.65
N ALA A 44 12.93 2.76 -3.27
CA ALA A 44 11.49 2.69 -3.05
C ALA A 44 10.89 1.30 -3.29
N MET A 45 11.24 0.67 -4.42
CA MET A 45 10.73 -0.66 -4.79
C MET A 45 11.22 -1.72 -3.81
N VAL A 46 12.51 -1.70 -3.47
CA VAL A 46 13.12 -2.63 -2.51
C VAL A 46 12.44 -2.52 -1.16
N ASN A 47 12.25 -1.29 -0.66
CA ASN A 47 11.57 -1.03 0.59
C ASN A 47 10.11 -1.50 0.57
N LEU A 48 9.39 -1.31 -0.55
CA LEU A 48 8.02 -1.79 -0.67
C LEU A 48 7.94 -3.31 -0.60
N TYR A 49 8.80 -4.00 -1.35
CA TYR A 49 8.83 -5.46 -1.34
C TYR A 49 9.18 -5.97 0.06
N GLN A 50 10.23 -5.45 0.68
CA GLN A 50 10.63 -5.84 2.05
C GLN A 50 9.54 -5.52 3.08
N HIS A 51 8.90 -4.35 2.99
CA HIS A 51 7.78 -3.97 3.84
C HIS A 51 6.65 -4.99 3.72
N TYR A 52 6.18 -5.23 2.49
CA TYR A 52 5.17 -6.26 2.26
C TYR A 52 5.59 -7.61 2.83
N MET A 53 6.79 -8.12 2.54
CA MET A 53 7.25 -9.44 2.99
C MET A 53 7.33 -9.59 4.51
N ASN A 54 7.64 -8.52 5.23
CA ASN A 54 7.80 -8.54 6.68
C ASN A 54 6.53 -8.14 7.45
N SER A 55 5.52 -7.58 6.78
CA SER A 55 4.23 -7.22 7.37
C SER A 55 3.24 -8.39 7.44
N ASP A 56 2.26 -8.26 8.33
CA ASP A 56 1.09 -9.14 8.39
C ASP A 56 0.30 -9.07 7.09
N LYS A 57 -0.10 -10.23 6.56
CA LYS A 57 -0.80 -10.35 5.25
C LYS A 57 -2.29 -10.03 5.28
N ASP A 58 -2.76 -9.41 6.36
CA ASP A 58 -4.17 -9.08 6.60
C ASP A 58 -4.56 -7.68 6.10
N LYS A 59 -3.58 -6.88 5.65
CA LYS A 59 -3.79 -5.51 5.17
C LYS A 59 -4.19 -5.48 3.70
N GLU A 60 -5.08 -4.55 3.33
CA GLU A 60 -5.52 -4.37 1.94
C GLU A 60 -4.42 -3.75 1.08
N VAL A 61 -3.67 -2.80 1.65
CA VAL A 61 -2.65 -2.01 0.95
C VAL A 61 -1.36 -1.98 1.77
N TYR A 62 -0.23 -2.17 1.08
CA TYR A 62 1.11 -1.98 1.63
C TYR A 62 1.73 -0.80 0.91
N GLU A 63 2.22 0.16 1.69
CA GLU A 63 2.56 1.47 1.20
C GLU A 63 3.96 1.88 1.60
N VAL A 64 4.67 2.53 0.69
CA VAL A 64 5.89 3.28 1.00
C VAL A 64 5.65 4.74 0.67
N ILE A 65 5.91 5.61 1.66
CA ILE A 65 5.81 7.06 1.52
C ILE A 65 7.18 7.69 1.77
N SER A 66 7.60 8.60 0.87
CA SER A 66 8.61 9.61 1.20
C SER A 66 7.96 11.00 1.25
N GLU A 67 7.87 11.57 2.44
CA GLU A 67 7.24 12.88 2.66
C GLU A 67 8.13 14.06 2.30
N SER A 68 9.44 13.96 2.59
CA SER A 68 10.37 15.09 2.50
C SER A 68 10.90 15.31 1.08
N ASN A 69 12.02 14.67 0.71
CA ASN A 69 12.72 14.99 -0.53
C ASN A 69 12.29 14.09 -1.70
N GLY A 70 11.96 12.83 -1.43
CA GLY A 70 11.41 11.90 -2.42
C GLY A 70 10.06 12.32 -2.98
N ARG A 71 9.18 12.88 -2.12
CA ARG A 71 7.80 13.29 -2.44
C ARG A 71 7.10 12.27 -3.32
N PHE A 72 6.92 11.06 -2.80
CA PHE A 72 6.22 10.02 -3.53
C PHE A 72 5.40 9.11 -2.61
N ILE A 73 4.42 8.44 -3.23
CA ILE A 73 3.69 7.31 -2.66
C ILE A 73 3.84 6.14 -3.63
N LEU A 74 4.11 4.96 -3.09
CA LEU A 74 4.13 3.71 -3.84
C LEU A 74 3.30 2.67 -3.08
N ASN A 75 2.29 2.11 -3.75
CA ASN A 75 1.26 1.26 -3.15
C ASN A 75 1.14 -0.09 -3.83
N TYR A 76 1.17 -1.16 -3.04
CA TYR A 76 0.89 -2.52 -3.49
C TYR A 76 -0.43 -3.02 -2.89
N VAL A 77 -1.34 -3.49 -3.76
CA VAL A 77 -2.65 -4.06 -3.37
C VAL A 77 -2.70 -5.52 -3.83
N PRO A 78 -2.35 -6.49 -2.97
CA PRO A 78 -2.16 -7.88 -3.38
C PRO A 78 -3.44 -8.51 -3.95
N ALA A 79 -4.59 -8.28 -3.31
CA ALA A 79 -5.88 -8.84 -3.70
C ALA A 79 -6.31 -8.42 -5.12
N LEU A 80 -5.92 -7.22 -5.55
CA LEU A 80 -6.20 -6.69 -6.88
C LEU A 80 -5.04 -6.89 -7.86
N LYS A 81 -3.90 -7.39 -7.39
CA LYS A 81 -2.64 -7.43 -8.12
C LYS A 81 -2.28 -6.07 -8.74
N LEU A 82 -2.38 -5.01 -7.95
CA LEU A 82 -2.13 -3.63 -8.39
C LEU A 82 -0.88 -3.05 -7.74
N LEU A 83 -0.08 -2.37 -8.55
CA LEU A 83 0.97 -1.46 -8.10
C LEU A 83 0.60 -0.05 -8.53
N THR A 84 0.54 0.91 -7.62
CA THR A 84 0.12 2.29 -7.88
C THR A 84 1.19 3.24 -7.39
N LEU A 85 1.50 4.29 -8.17
CA LEU A 85 2.47 5.30 -7.78
C LEU A 85 1.92 6.71 -7.92
N SER A 86 2.37 7.60 -7.04
CA SER A 86 2.19 9.04 -7.13
C SER A 86 3.55 9.71 -6.95
N GLY A 87 4.04 10.42 -7.98
CA GLY A 87 5.27 11.22 -7.92
C GLY A 87 5.07 12.67 -7.44
N ASP A 88 3.81 13.08 -7.23
CA ASP A 88 3.43 14.34 -6.58
C ASP A 88 2.22 14.10 -5.68
N PRO A 89 2.46 13.62 -4.44
CA PRO A 89 1.41 13.31 -3.50
C PRO A 89 0.47 14.50 -3.25
N GLY A 90 -0.83 14.26 -3.26
CA GLY A 90 -1.88 15.28 -3.22
C GLY A 90 -2.44 15.67 -4.60
N SER A 91 -1.69 15.44 -5.68
CA SER A 91 -2.14 15.70 -7.07
C SER A 91 -2.82 14.48 -7.72
N GLY A 92 -2.90 13.36 -7.00
CA GLY A 92 -3.51 12.11 -7.46
C GLY A 92 -2.49 11.05 -7.88
N TRP A 93 -2.97 9.98 -8.53
CA TRP A 93 -2.15 8.85 -8.99
C TRP A 93 -1.51 9.16 -10.33
N SER A 94 -0.19 8.96 -10.41
CA SER A 94 0.60 9.20 -11.62
C SER A 94 0.53 8.02 -12.59
N ASN A 95 0.71 6.80 -12.09
CA ASN A 95 0.64 5.55 -12.84
C ASN A 95 0.06 4.42 -11.98
N GLN A 96 -0.49 3.42 -12.64
CA GLN A 96 -1.00 2.21 -12.01
C GLN A 96 -0.73 1.03 -12.94
N PHE A 97 -0.36 -0.11 -12.38
CA PHE A 97 -0.06 -1.35 -13.11
C PHE A 97 -0.92 -2.48 -12.56
N LYS A 98 -1.41 -3.34 -13.46
CA LYS A 98 -2.22 -4.51 -13.11
C LYS A 98 -1.45 -5.80 -13.33
N ASN A 99 -1.96 -6.86 -12.71
CA ASN A 99 -1.34 -8.20 -12.69
C ASN A 99 0.04 -8.22 -12.03
N VAL A 100 0.31 -7.27 -11.12
CA VAL A 100 1.50 -7.30 -10.29
C VAL A 100 1.20 -8.20 -9.10
N ASP A 101 1.65 -9.44 -9.13
CA ASP A 101 1.67 -10.31 -7.95
C ASP A 101 3.04 -10.28 -7.28
N GLU A 102 3.20 -11.04 -6.18
CA GLU A 102 4.44 -11.09 -5.41
C GLU A 102 5.65 -11.50 -6.26
N ALA A 103 5.47 -12.46 -7.17
CA ALA A 103 6.54 -12.88 -8.09
C ALA A 103 6.93 -11.76 -9.05
N THR A 104 5.93 -11.03 -9.58
CA THR A 104 6.19 -9.83 -10.39
C THR A 104 6.91 -8.76 -9.56
N LEU A 105 6.48 -8.52 -8.32
CA LEU A 105 7.09 -7.53 -7.42
C LEU A 105 8.56 -7.86 -7.14
N GLN A 106 8.89 -9.13 -6.85
CA GLN A 106 10.27 -9.61 -6.70
C GLN A 106 11.07 -9.41 -7.99
N ARG A 107 10.49 -9.76 -9.16
CA ARG A 107 11.17 -9.58 -10.45
C ARG A 107 11.55 -8.13 -10.73
N LEU A 108 10.71 -7.16 -10.32
CA LEU A 108 11.06 -5.74 -10.44
C LEU A 108 12.31 -5.39 -9.63
N ILE A 109 12.52 -6.04 -8.48
CA ILE A 109 13.73 -5.89 -7.67
C ILE A 109 14.94 -6.53 -8.36
N ASP A 110 14.78 -7.75 -8.86
CA ASP A 110 15.85 -8.50 -9.52
C ASP A 110 16.35 -7.76 -10.78
N GLU A 111 15.46 -7.07 -11.49
CA GLU A 111 15.76 -6.23 -12.65
C GLU A 111 16.24 -4.80 -12.29
N ASN A 112 16.39 -4.48 -11.00
CA ASN A 112 16.77 -3.16 -10.49
C ASN A 112 15.86 -2.02 -10.98
N ILE A 113 14.56 -2.28 -11.13
CA ILE A 113 13.58 -1.27 -11.55
C ILE A 113 13.34 -0.30 -10.40
N THR A 114 13.64 0.97 -10.63
CA THR A 114 13.48 2.05 -9.65
C THR A 114 12.13 2.74 -9.79
N PHE A 115 11.77 3.61 -8.84
CA PHE A 115 10.58 4.44 -8.95
C PHE A 115 10.58 5.30 -10.23
N GLN A 116 11.74 5.83 -10.63
CA GLN A 116 11.86 6.64 -11.83
C GLN A 116 11.53 5.82 -13.09
N ASN A 117 11.98 4.58 -13.16
CA ASN A 117 11.67 3.69 -14.27
C ASN A 117 10.16 3.42 -14.37
N LEU A 118 9.46 3.31 -13.23
CA LEU A 118 8.01 3.14 -13.19
C LEU A 118 7.25 4.35 -13.75
N GLU A 119 7.73 5.57 -13.53
CA GLU A 119 7.11 6.77 -14.11
C GLU A 119 7.18 6.79 -15.64
N GLU A 120 8.21 6.15 -16.21
CA GLU A 120 8.47 6.11 -17.64
C GLU A 120 7.72 4.97 -18.36
N VAL A 121 7.11 4.03 -17.64
CA VAL A 121 6.32 2.93 -18.24
C VAL A 121 5.10 3.46 -18.99
N GLY A 122 4.88 2.96 -20.20
CA GLY A 122 3.81 3.44 -21.09
C GLY A 122 4.12 4.77 -21.79
N THR A 123 5.33 5.31 -21.64
CA THR A 123 5.83 6.42 -22.47
C THR A 123 6.55 5.89 -23.71
N ILE A 124 6.73 6.74 -24.73
CA ILE A 124 7.41 6.35 -25.98
C ILE A 124 8.85 5.93 -25.68
N GLY A 125 9.18 4.65 -25.92
CA GLY A 125 10.52 4.11 -25.72
C GLY A 125 10.75 3.45 -24.36
N SER A 126 9.69 3.18 -23.58
CA SER A 126 9.82 2.43 -22.33
C SER A 126 10.40 1.02 -22.57
N GLN A 127 11.33 0.63 -21.71
CA GLN A 127 11.99 -0.69 -21.77
C GLN A 127 11.25 -1.75 -20.94
N PHE A 128 10.21 -1.37 -20.21
CA PHE A 128 9.56 -2.24 -19.20
C PHE A 128 8.08 -2.55 -19.51
N ASP A 129 7.60 -2.19 -20.70
CA ASP A 129 6.21 -2.47 -21.12
C ASP A 129 5.91 -3.98 -21.18
N ASP A 130 6.95 -4.80 -21.35
CA ASP A 130 6.89 -6.26 -21.36
C ASP A 130 6.66 -6.85 -19.97
N VAL A 131 7.11 -6.13 -18.93
CA VAL A 131 7.08 -6.54 -17.52
C VAL A 131 5.84 -5.96 -16.84
N LEU A 132 5.52 -4.70 -17.13
CA LEU A 132 4.46 -3.94 -16.48
C LEU A 132 3.37 -3.54 -17.45
N LYS A 133 2.15 -3.94 -17.12
CA LYS A 133 0.96 -3.56 -17.89
C LYS A 133 0.26 -2.41 -17.22
N VAL A 134 0.29 -1.23 -17.84
CA VAL A 134 -0.44 -0.04 -17.37
C VAL A 134 -1.93 -0.38 -17.21
N ASN A 135 -2.50 0.01 -16.08
CA ASN A 135 -3.91 -0.11 -15.79
C ASN A 135 -4.65 1.17 -16.20
N ARG A 136 -5.53 1.07 -17.20
CA ARG A 136 -6.45 2.13 -17.62
C ARG A 136 -7.84 1.51 -17.81
N PRO A 137 -8.92 2.09 -17.23
CA PRO A 137 -8.92 3.23 -16.31
C PRO A 137 -8.23 2.90 -14.98
N MET A 138 -7.73 3.92 -14.28
CA MET A 138 -7.12 3.73 -12.96
C MET A 138 -8.18 3.59 -11.86
N TYR A 139 -7.89 2.74 -10.88
CA TYR A 139 -8.65 2.66 -9.63
C TYR A 139 -8.16 3.68 -8.62
N SER A 140 -9.09 4.25 -7.85
CA SER A 140 -8.73 4.97 -6.63
C SER A 140 -8.26 3.98 -5.58
N VAL A 141 -7.08 4.23 -5.00
CA VAL A 141 -6.48 3.41 -3.93
C VAL A 141 -6.41 4.25 -2.66
N LYS A 142 -6.63 3.63 -1.50
CA LYS A 142 -6.47 4.29 -0.19
C LYS A 142 -4.99 4.58 0.06
N THR A 143 -4.68 5.66 0.77
CA THR A 143 -3.31 6.06 1.13
C THR A 143 -3.31 6.76 2.49
N ASN A 144 -2.21 6.63 3.24
CA ASN A 144 -2.01 7.34 4.51
C ASN A 144 -1.23 8.67 4.34
N TRP A 145 -1.03 9.14 3.11
CA TRP A 145 -0.45 10.46 2.86
C TRP A 145 -1.27 11.59 3.50
N ARG A 146 -0.59 12.58 4.10
CA ARG A 146 -1.19 13.70 4.81
C ARG A 146 -0.92 15.05 4.16
#